data_AF-A0A8X6UCX2-F1
#
_entry.id   AF-A0A8X6UCX2-F1
#
_cell.length_a   1.000
_cell.length_b   1.000
_cell.length_c   1.000
_cell.angle_alpha   90.00
_cell.angle_beta   90.00
_cell.angle_gamma   90.00
#
_symmetry.space_group_name_H-M   'P 1'
#
loop_
_entity.id
_entity.type
_entity.pdbx_description
1 polymer ?
#
loop_
_entity_poly.entity_id
_entity_poly.type
_entity_poly.pdbx_seq_one_letter_code
_entity_poly.pdbx_strand_id
1 'polypeptide(L)'
;SHPSTISDTETPSGRHSVTSAALPPNLDIECIAWGTVTKSGGRICIPGSGITLTIPPGAIKKGANVEVYIAVLREDKDRPRLS
;
A
#
# COMPACT_ATOMS: atom_id res chain seq x y z
N SER A 1 -27.63 30.67 4.16
CA SER A 1 -26.26 30.71 3.58
C SER A 1 -25.43 29.66 4.30
N HIS A 2 -24.74 28.81 3.54
CA HIS A 2 -24.01 27.62 4.00
C HIS A 2 -22.93 27.91 5.06
N PRO A 3 -22.65 26.93 5.92
CA PRO A 3 -21.27 26.53 6.17
C PRO A 3 -21.05 25.05 5.83
N SER A 4 -20.06 24.82 4.99
CA SER A 4 -19.52 23.54 4.54
C SER A 4 -18.41 23.07 5.47
N THR A 5 -18.56 21.90 6.10
CA THR A 5 -17.50 21.11 6.76
C THR A 5 -18.17 19.77 7.12
N ILE A 6 -17.65 18.57 6.91
CA ILE A 6 -16.29 18.02 6.84
C ILE A 6 -16.38 16.84 5.84
N SER A 7 -15.43 16.71 4.92
CA SER A 7 -15.26 15.46 4.17
C SER A 7 -14.75 14.40 5.14
N ASP A 8 -15.63 13.52 5.59
CA ASP A 8 -15.23 12.30 6.29
C ASP A 8 -14.36 11.49 5.33
N THR A 9 -13.05 11.63 5.50
CA THR A 9 -12.08 10.72 4.90
C THR A 9 -12.14 9.48 5.77
N GLU A 10 -13.10 8.60 5.47
CA GLU A 10 -13.06 7.22 5.95
C GLU A 10 -11.76 6.60 5.42
N THR A 11 -10.75 6.62 6.27
CA THR A 11 -9.54 5.83 6.09
C THR A 11 -10.00 4.38 6.15
N PRO A 12 -9.97 3.60 5.05
CA PRO A 12 -10.32 2.19 5.16
C PRO A 12 -9.31 1.56 6.10
N SER A 13 -9.81 1.12 7.26
CA SER A 13 -9.05 0.39 8.27
C SER A 13 -8.58 -0.92 7.66
N GLY A 14 -7.49 -0.84 6.89
CA GLY A 14 -6.82 -1.96 6.27
C GLY A 14 -6.21 -2.82 7.36
N ARG A 15 -6.70 -4.06 7.47
CA ARG A 15 -6.25 -5.10 8.39
C ARG A 15 -4.74 -5.05 8.63
N HIS A 16 -4.35 -4.62 9.84
CA HIS A 16 -2.96 -4.49 10.31
C HIS A 16 -2.27 -5.84 10.63
N SER A 17 -2.74 -6.95 10.06
CA SER A 17 -2.17 -8.28 10.36
C SER A 17 -1.20 -8.72 9.28
N VAL A 18 0.10 -8.73 9.62
CA VAL A 18 1.22 -9.28 8.82
C VAL A 18 1.10 -10.79 8.55
N THR A 19 0.15 -11.47 9.19
CA THR A 19 0.13 -12.93 9.33
C THR A 19 -0.27 -13.71 8.08
N SER A 20 -0.79 -13.05 7.03
CA SER A 20 -1.32 -13.74 5.84
C SER A 20 -0.60 -13.43 4.53
N ALA A 21 0.33 -12.47 4.50
CA ALA A 21 1.09 -12.14 3.31
C ALA A 21 2.41 -12.95 3.29
N ALA A 22 2.71 -13.59 2.16
CA ALA A 22 4.02 -14.22 1.94
C ALA A 22 5.10 -13.13 1.75
N LEU A 23 5.52 -12.54 2.86
CA LEU A 23 6.48 -11.43 2.88
C LEU A 23 7.92 -11.96 2.76
N PRO A 24 8.81 -11.20 2.10
CA PRO A 24 10.24 -11.50 2.15
C PRO A 24 10.75 -11.58 3.59
N PRO A 25 11.69 -12.49 3.89
CA PRO A 25 12.30 -12.57 5.21
C PRO A 25 13.06 -11.26 5.53
N ASN A 26 13.10 -10.90 6.82
CA ASN A 26 13.81 -9.73 7.37
C ASN A 26 13.24 -8.35 7.01
N LEU A 27 11.98 -8.27 6.59
CA LEU A 27 11.36 -6.99 6.31
C LEU A 27 11.02 -6.23 7.60
N ASP A 28 11.38 -4.94 7.66
CA ASP A 28 10.93 -4.05 8.73
C ASP A 28 9.44 -3.77 8.55
N ILE A 29 8.65 -4.08 9.58
CA ILE A 29 7.20 -3.94 9.61
C ILE A 29 6.78 -2.46 9.50
N GLU A 30 7.64 -1.53 9.92
CA GLU A 30 7.42 -0.09 9.76
C GLU A 30 7.68 0.39 8.32
N CYS A 31 8.32 -0.44 7.50
CA CYS A 31 8.71 -0.14 6.13
C CYS A 31 7.90 -0.93 5.09
N ILE A 32 6.74 -1.46 5.47
CA ILE A 32 5.83 -2.22 4.60
C ILE A 32 4.40 -1.72 4.69
N ALA A 33 3.66 -1.82 3.60
CA ALA A 33 2.21 -1.74 3.57
C ALA A 33 1.64 -2.76 2.59
N TRP A 34 0.41 -3.23 2.83
CA TRP A 34 -0.31 -4.12 1.91
C TRP A 34 -1.79 -3.73 1.82
N GLY A 35 -2.45 -4.23 0.78
CA GLY A 35 -3.88 -4.03 0.57
C GLY A 35 -4.43 -4.90 -0.54
N THR A 36 -5.73 -5.19 -0.46
CA THR A 36 -6.46 -5.82 -1.56
C THR A 36 -7.01 -4.76 -2.49
N VAL A 37 -6.75 -4.89 -3.78
CA VAL A 37 -7.18 -3.95 -4.81
C VAL A 37 -8.08 -4.64 -5.81
N THR A 38 -9.15 -3.96 -6.20
CA THR A 38 -10.13 -4.44 -7.18
C THR A 38 -10.10 -3.54 -8.42
N LYS A 39 -11.03 -3.78 -9.37
CA LYS A 39 -11.19 -2.90 -10.55
C LYS A 39 -11.36 -1.41 -10.19
N SER A 40 -11.87 -1.08 -8.99
CA SER A 40 -11.98 0.32 -8.53
C SER A 40 -10.64 1.04 -8.44
N GLY A 41 -9.53 0.31 -8.44
CA GLY A 41 -8.24 0.85 -8.06
C GLY A 41 -8.13 0.97 -6.54
N GLY A 42 -7.09 1.65 -6.08
CA GLY A 42 -6.81 1.83 -4.67
C GLY A 42 -5.50 2.56 -4.42
N ARG A 43 -5.24 2.85 -3.15
CA ARG A 43 -4.01 3.52 -2.71
C ARG A 43 -3.43 2.77 -1.50
N ILE A 44 -2.14 2.50 -1.54
CA ILE A 44 -1.40 1.82 -0.48
C ILE A 44 -0.24 2.73 -0.07
N CYS A 45 -0.13 3.03 1.22
CA CYS A 45 0.86 3.97 1.74
C CYS A 45 1.70 3.31 2.83
N ILE A 46 3.02 3.48 2.81
CA ILE A 46 3.88 3.10 3.93
C ILE A 46 3.86 4.26 4.94
N PRO A 47 3.37 4.05 6.18
CA PRO A 47 3.27 5.12 7.18
C PRO A 47 4.60 5.84 7.41
N GLY A 48 4.55 7.16 7.62
CA GLY A 48 5.74 7.97 7.93
C GLY A 48 6.79 8.12 6.82
N SER A 49 6.69 7.39 5.71
CA SER A 49 7.72 7.37 4.65
C SER A 49 7.49 8.36 3.51
N GLY A 50 6.26 8.85 3.35
CA GLY A 50 5.83 9.59 2.15
C GLY A 50 5.67 8.72 0.89
N ILE A 51 5.97 7.42 0.97
CA ILE A 51 5.86 6.48 -0.15
C ILE A 51 4.40 6.04 -0.30
N THR A 52 3.88 6.19 -1.51
CA THR A 52 2.51 5.85 -1.86
C THR A 52 2.46 5.16 -3.22
N LEU A 53 1.80 4.01 -3.28
CA LEU A 53 1.40 3.36 -4.51
C LEU A 53 -0.05 3.72 -4.83
N THR A 54 -0.29 4.28 -6.01
CA THR A 54 -1.64 4.52 -6.54
C THR A 54 -1.90 3.56 -7.69
N ILE A 55 -2.98 2.79 -7.58
CA ILE A 55 -3.47 1.90 -8.63
C ILE A 55 -4.73 2.55 -9.22
N PRO A 56 -4.68 3.04 -10.47
CA PRO A 56 -5.82 3.71 -11.09
C PRO A 56 -7.02 2.79 -11.28
N PRO A 57 -8.25 3.34 -11.34
CA PRO A 57 -9.43 2.59 -11.75
C PRO A 57 -9.22 1.91 -13.10
N GLY A 58 -9.60 0.64 -13.21
CA GLY A 58 -9.47 -0.15 -14.43
C GLY A 58 -8.12 -0.84 -14.64
N ALA A 59 -7.11 -0.57 -13.81
CA ALA A 59 -5.82 -1.28 -13.86
C ALA A 59 -5.95 -2.78 -13.49
N ILE A 60 -6.96 -3.11 -12.68
CA ILE A 60 -7.28 -4.50 -12.30
C ILE A 60 -8.47 -5.01 -13.11
N LYS A 61 -8.37 -6.24 -13.60
CA LYS A 61 -9.44 -6.91 -14.38
C LYS A 61 -10.73 -7.01 -13.54
N LYS A 62 -11.89 -6.78 -14.17
CA LYS A 62 -13.20 -6.95 -13.51
C LYS A 62 -13.32 -8.36 -12.93
N GLY A 63 -13.73 -8.45 -11.67
CA GLY A 63 -13.91 -9.72 -10.94
C GLY A 63 -12.63 -10.27 -10.31
N ALA A 64 -11.47 -9.66 -10.54
CA ALA A 64 -10.24 -9.99 -9.83
C ALA A 64 -10.10 -9.17 -8.53
N ASN A 65 -9.57 -9.83 -7.50
CA ASN A 65 -9.07 -9.20 -6.28
C ASN A 65 -7.58 -9.52 -6.18
N VAL A 66 -6.75 -8.49 -6.17
CA VAL A 66 -5.29 -8.65 -6.15
C VAL A 66 -4.77 -8.18 -4.79
N GLU A 67 -4.06 -9.05 -4.10
CA GLU A 67 -3.29 -8.67 -2.92
C GLU A 67 -1.98 -8.03 -3.37
N VAL A 68 -1.71 -6.82 -2.89
CA VAL A 68 -0.54 -6.02 -3.25
C VAL A 68 0.18 -5.65 -1.96
N TYR A 69 1.51 -5.75 -1.96
CA TYR A 69 2.36 -5.21 -0.90
C TYR A 69 3.44 -4.33 -1.50
N ILE A 70 3.88 -3.35 -0.73
CA ILE A 70 5.00 -2.45 -1.04
C ILE A 70 5.93 -2.40 0.17
N ALA A 71 7.22 -2.42 -0.07
CA ALA A 71 8.24 -2.55 0.95
C ALA A 71 9.46 -1.68 0.63
N VAL A 72 10.10 -1.10 1.65
CA VAL A 72 11.41 -0.46 1.53
C VAL A 72 12.48 -1.43 2.00
N LEU A 73 13.30 -1.89 1.06
CA LEU A 73 14.48 -2.70 1.37
C LEU A 73 15.65 -1.79 1.73
N ARG A 74 16.26 -2.01 2.89
CA ARG A 74 17.32 -1.17 3.45
C ARG A 74 18.65 -1.90 3.64
N GLU A 75 18.71 -3.19 3.33
CA GLU A 75 19.95 -3.94 3.45
C GLU A 75 20.93 -3.52 2.35
N ASP A 76 22.23 -3.52 2.65
CA ASP A 76 23.26 -3.09 1.71
C ASP A 76 23.29 -3.96 0.43
N LYS A 77 22.86 -5.22 0.53
CA LYS A 77 22.74 -6.14 -0.61
C LYS A 77 21.71 -5.67 -1.65
N ASP A 78 20.73 -4.86 -1.24
CA ASP A 78 19.63 -4.40 -2.09
C ASP A 78 19.94 -3.05 -2.76
N ARG A 79 21.08 -2.43 -2.45
CA ARG A 79 21.49 -1.17 -3.06
C ARG A 79 21.86 -1.38 -4.53
N PRO A 80 21.44 -0.47 -5.45
CA PRO A 80 21.88 -0.52 -6.84
C PRO A 80 23.40 -0.46 -6.95
N ARG A 81 23.98 -1.25 -7.86
CA ARG A 81 25.39 -1.13 -8.20
C ARG A 81 25.57 0.12 -9.06
N LEU A 82 26.47 1.01 -8.65
CA LEU A 82 26.91 2.10 -9.50
C LEU A 82 27.89 1.52 -10.53
N SER A 83 27.51 1.58 -11.80
CA SER A 83 28.34 1.19 -12.96
C SER A 83 29.22 2.33 -13.44
#